data_AF-A0A1E5K5K8-F1
#
_entry.id   AF-A0A1E5K5K8-F1
#
_cell.length_a   1.000
_cell.length_b   1.000
_cell.length_c   1.000
_cell.angle_alpha   90.00
_cell.angle_beta   90.00
_cell.angle_gamma   90.00
#
_symmetry.space_group_name_H-M   'P 1'
#
loop_
_entity.id
_entity.type
_entity.pdbx_description
1 polymer ?
#
loop_
_entity_poly.entity_id
_entity_poly.type
_entity_poly.pdbx_seq_one_letter_code
_entity_poly.pdbx_strand_id
1 'polypeptide(L)'
;MKKKYRFSLRLKLVFLITVLAMITYGFSALFIYVVNDYVQQFWTISDELYLTIILLLGIFWSGLLAFFAAKWITKPMENLEKVATEASLGNLDQQVIIPRSDDEIRSLSLAVNGMLENLNRMVHNIDTHFEKTNETVVQLKNASHTASQHSTAIGQSIVDISNGAESSSEATQQTAASVELATDLARKVQGKAEQSTDKSKSMLTTLQEGQRVVRQLVTGIQKLTNEQELSLKDVDHLKQNAKQVETIITLVGEIAEQTNLLALNASIEAARAGEHGKGFAVVAEEIRKLADQSAQAVQQISELIGAIQHDVTQVVEKINENVQYAKEEAKQGEGTNRTIEQMADSIKDVANEIEMIHQLVDQQLHSIQDTVQQSQEVAAIAEETSAGTEEVNAAIQEQVITMEQVDQLAHEMEQHANNLKSQINQFKVRKHEVESNVEPFEAEKEESYLEKSESTLTKNRNKEVS
;
A
#
# COMPACT_ATOMS: atom_id res chain seq x y z
N MET A 1 -65.48 45.19 -20.87
CA MET A 1 -66.64 45.13 -21.79
C MET A 1 -67.93 45.27 -20.99
N LYS A 2 -68.78 46.29 -21.26
CA LYS A 2 -70.12 46.38 -20.64
C LYS A 2 -71.00 45.27 -21.23
N LYS A 3 -71.37 44.27 -20.43
CA LYS A 3 -72.30 43.22 -20.86
C LYS A 3 -73.64 43.85 -21.22
N LYS A 4 -74.13 43.64 -22.45
CA LYS A 4 -75.48 44.01 -22.86
C LYS A 4 -76.39 42.82 -22.58
N TYR A 5 -77.28 42.97 -21.61
CA TYR A 5 -78.29 41.96 -21.27
C TYR A 5 -79.51 42.11 -22.18
N ARG A 6 -80.11 40.99 -22.64
CA ARG A 6 -81.34 41.04 -23.45
C ARG A 6 -82.51 41.65 -22.69
N PHE A 7 -82.56 41.48 -21.37
CA PHE A 7 -83.61 42.05 -20.51
C PHE A 7 -83.05 42.35 -19.11
N SER A 8 -82.35 43.47 -18.97
CA SER A 8 -81.71 43.87 -17.70
C SER A 8 -82.70 44.04 -16.56
N LEU A 9 -82.24 43.91 -15.31
CA LEU A 9 -83.03 44.16 -14.11
C LEU A 9 -83.66 45.55 -14.11
N ARG A 10 -82.91 46.56 -14.59
CA ARG A 10 -83.45 47.92 -14.77
C ARG A 10 -84.59 47.94 -15.78
N LEU A 11 -84.43 47.27 -16.92
CA LEU A 11 -85.47 47.21 -17.95
C LEU A 11 -86.69 46.40 -17.48
N LYS A 12 -86.47 45.33 -16.71
CA LYS A 12 -87.50 44.55 -16.02
C LYS A 12 -88.28 45.39 -15.02
N LEU A 13 -87.60 46.16 -14.18
CA LEU A 13 -88.24 47.06 -13.21
C LEU A 13 -89.05 48.14 -13.93
N VAL A 14 -88.47 48.79 -14.95
CA VAL A 14 -89.20 49.78 -15.76
C VAL A 14 -90.41 49.15 -16.44
N PHE A 15 -90.27 47.97 -17.05
CA PHE A 15 -91.37 47.24 -17.69
C PHE A 15 -92.45 46.85 -16.67
N LEU A 16 -92.09 46.31 -15.51
CA LEU A 16 -93.02 45.95 -14.44
C LEU A 16 -93.76 47.18 -13.91
N ILE A 17 -93.07 48.29 -13.66
CA ILE A 17 -93.68 49.55 -13.23
C ILE A 17 -94.59 50.12 -14.32
N THR A 18 -94.22 50.01 -15.60
CA THR A 18 -95.03 50.49 -16.73
C THR A 18 -96.28 49.62 -16.92
N VAL A 19 -96.17 48.30 -16.82
CA VAL A 19 -97.31 47.36 -16.84
C VAL A 19 -98.20 47.58 -15.62
N LEU A 20 -97.61 47.79 -14.44
CA LEU A 20 -98.32 48.15 -13.23
C LEU A 20 -99.14 49.43 -13.40
N ALA A 21 -98.52 50.50 -13.91
CA ALA A 21 -99.17 51.77 -14.22
C ALA A 21 -100.28 51.60 -15.27
N MET A 22 -100.02 50.84 -16.34
CA MET A 22 -101.01 50.58 -17.39
C MET A 22 -102.22 49.80 -16.88
N ILE A 23 -102.00 48.77 -16.05
CA ILE A 23 -103.08 48.00 -15.42
C ILE A 23 -103.83 48.87 -14.41
N THR A 24 -103.14 49.59 -13.53
CA THR A 24 -103.78 50.38 -12.47
C THR A 24 -104.57 51.56 -13.02
N TYR A 25 -103.98 52.36 -13.92
CA TYR A 25 -104.69 53.47 -14.57
C TYR A 25 -105.74 52.98 -15.57
N GLY A 26 -105.45 51.93 -16.34
CA GLY A 26 -106.38 51.36 -17.31
C GLY A 26 -107.60 50.72 -16.64
N PHE A 27 -107.42 49.97 -15.57
CA PHE A 27 -108.51 49.38 -14.80
C PHE A 27 -109.30 50.47 -14.07
N SER A 28 -108.63 51.48 -13.51
CA SER A 28 -109.33 52.64 -12.91
C SER A 28 -110.17 53.39 -13.95
N ALA A 29 -109.62 53.65 -15.15
CA ALA A 29 -110.35 54.32 -16.22
C ALA A 29 -111.53 53.49 -16.73
N LEU A 30 -111.37 52.18 -16.90
CA LEU A 30 -112.47 51.29 -17.32
C LEU A 30 -113.61 51.31 -16.30
N PHE A 31 -113.29 51.25 -15.01
CA PHE A 31 -114.32 51.26 -13.97
C PHE A 31 -114.99 52.64 -13.84
N ILE A 32 -114.22 53.74 -13.91
CA ILE A 32 -114.76 55.10 -13.82
C ILE A 32 -115.63 55.47 -15.03
N TYR A 33 -115.19 55.16 -16.26
CA TYR A 33 -115.84 55.67 -17.48
C TYR A 33 -116.81 54.68 -18.15
N VAL A 34 -116.67 53.37 -17.91
CA VAL A 34 -117.50 52.35 -18.60
C VAL A 34 -118.40 51.60 -17.63
N VAL A 35 -117.86 51.18 -16.48
CA VAL A 35 -118.60 50.33 -15.52
C VAL A 35 -119.50 51.16 -14.59
N ASN A 36 -119.17 52.43 -14.35
CA ASN A 36 -119.94 53.31 -13.47
C ASN A 36 -121.43 53.38 -13.87
N ASP A 37 -121.71 53.60 -15.16
CA ASP A 37 -123.08 53.70 -15.69
C ASP A 37 -123.91 52.42 -15.45
N TYR A 38 -123.27 51.25 -15.51
CA TYR A 38 -123.91 49.96 -15.25
C TYR A 38 -124.12 49.69 -13.75
N VAL A 39 -123.22 50.15 -12.89
CA VAL A 39 -123.30 49.92 -11.44
C VAL A 39 -124.35 50.81 -10.78
N GLN A 40 -124.47 52.06 -11.21
CA GLN A 40 -125.50 52.97 -10.68
C GLN A 40 -126.93 52.51 -10.97
N GLN A 41 -127.13 51.68 -11.99
CA GLN A 41 -128.44 51.11 -12.33
C GLN A 41 -128.92 50.06 -11.30
N PHE A 42 -128.00 49.41 -10.59
CA PHE A 42 -128.33 48.35 -9.63
C PHE A 42 -128.09 48.76 -8.16
N TRP A 43 -127.18 49.71 -7.89
CA TRP A 43 -126.80 50.15 -6.54
C TRP A 43 -126.77 51.69 -6.48
N THR A 44 -127.58 52.31 -5.62
CA THR A 44 -127.57 53.77 -5.39
C THR A 44 -126.41 54.17 -4.46
N ILE A 45 -125.18 54.14 -4.97
CA ILE A 45 -123.98 54.61 -4.28
C ILE A 45 -123.67 56.04 -4.76
N SER A 46 -123.27 56.95 -3.87
CA SER A 46 -122.83 58.30 -4.25
C SER A 46 -121.53 58.27 -5.07
N ASP A 47 -121.43 59.13 -6.09
CA ASP A 47 -120.26 59.23 -6.99
C ASP A 47 -118.91 59.32 -6.24
N GLU A 48 -118.87 60.09 -5.14
CA GLU A 48 -117.68 60.25 -4.31
C GLU A 48 -117.22 58.93 -3.65
N LEU A 49 -118.17 58.07 -3.30
CA LEU A 49 -117.92 56.79 -2.62
C LEU A 49 -117.48 55.72 -3.63
N TYR A 50 -118.06 55.72 -4.84
CA TYR A 50 -117.63 54.83 -5.94
C TYR A 50 -116.20 55.14 -6.40
N LEU A 51 -115.85 56.43 -6.57
CA LEU A 51 -114.50 56.85 -6.93
C LEU A 51 -113.47 56.46 -5.86
N THR A 52 -113.83 56.60 -4.57
CA THR A 52 -112.98 56.20 -3.45
C THR A 52 -112.70 54.69 -3.45
N ILE A 53 -113.72 53.86 -3.75
CA ILE A 53 -113.57 52.39 -3.83
C ILE A 53 -112.61 51.99 -4.96
N ILE A 54 -112.71 52.62 -6.14
CA ILE A 54 -111.84 52.29 -7.28
C ILE A 54 -110.39 52.68 -7.00
N LEU A 55 -110.16 53.86 -6.40
CA LEU A 55 -108.80 54.28 -6.02
C LEU A 55 -108.19 53.31 -4.98
N LEU A 56 -108.98 52.85 -4.00
CA LEU A 56 -108.54 51.81 -3.06
C LEU A 56 -108.24 50.47 -3.75
N LEU A 57 -109.05 50.08 -4.75
CA LEU A 57 -108.81 48.87 -5.53
C LEU A 57 -107.56 48.99 -6.40
N GLY A 58 -107.27 50.18 -6.94
CA GLY A 58 -106.04 50.50 -7.66
C GLY A 58 -104.80 50.38 -6.77
N ILE A 59 -104.89 50.86 -5.52
CA ILE A 59 -103.84 50.68 -4.50
C ILE A 59 -103.65 49.18 -4.19
N PHE A 60 -104.74 48.43 -4.05
CA PHE A 60 -104.70 46.99 -3.78
C PHE A 60 -104.00 46.21 -4.91
N TRP A 61 -104.39 46.43 -6.17
CA TRP A 61 -103.73 45.80 -7.33
C TRP A 61 -102.27 46.22 -7.48
N SER A 62 -101.96 47.48 -7.14
CA SER A 62 -100.58 47.97 -7.11
C SER A 62 -99.72 47.17 -6.11
N GLY A 63 -100.23 46.99 -4.89
CA GLY A 63 -99.56 46.20 -3.85
C GLY A 63 -99.40 44.73 -4.22
N LEU A 64 -100.43 44.11 -4.82
CA LEU A 64 -100.39 42.71 -5.22
C LEU A 64 -99.35 42.44 -6.31
N LEU A 65 -99.31 43.25 -7.37
CA LEU A 65 -98.33 43.10 -8.45
C LEU A 65 -96.91 43.45 -7.99
N ALA A 66 -96.76 44.47 -7.13
CA ALA A 66 -95.48 44.79 -6.50
C ALA A 66 -94.95 43.62 -5.65
N PHE A 67 -95.82 42.91 -4.93
CA PHE A 67 -95.45 41.73 -4.15
C PHE A 67 -94.93 40.58 -5.03
N PHE A 68 -95.60 40.26 -6.15
CA PHE A 68 -95.12 39.24 -7.08
C PHE A 68 -93.81 39.64 -7.77
N ALA A 69 -93.68 40.90 -8.18
CA ALA A 69 -92.45 41.45 -8.77
C ALA A 69 -91.28 41.40 -7.77
N ALA A 70 -91.52 41.81 -6.52
CA ALA A 70 -90.53 41.74 -5.45
C ALA A 70 -90.08 40.29 -5.24
N LYS A 71 -91.01 39.34 -5.06
CA LYS A 71 -90.69 37.92 -4.85
C LYS A 71 -89.87 37.30 -5.99
N TRP A 72 -90.07 37.75 -7.22
CA TRP A 72 -89.31 37.28 -8.39
C TRP A 72 -87.86 37.79 -8.41
N ILE A 73 -87.60 38.98 -7.87
CA ILE A 73 -86.26 39.59 -7.80
C ILE A 73 -85.52 39.18 -6.51
N THR A 74 -86.21 39.17 -5.37
CA THR A 74 -85.60 38.93 -4.06
C THR A 74 -85.23 37.47 -3.86
N LYS A 75 -86.05 36.50 -4.32
CA LYS A 75 -85.78 35.07 -4.09
C LYS A 75 -84.43 34.59 -4.68
N PRO A 76 -84.04 34.96 -5.91
CA PRO A 76 -82.68 34.67 -6.40
C PRO A 76 -81.57 35.36 -5.60
N MET A 77 -81.80 36.56 -5.07
CA MET A 77 -80.81 37.28 -4.26
C MET A 77 -80.63 36.66 -2.88
N GLU A 78 -81.71 36.27 -2.22
CA GLU A 78 -81.71 35.55 -0.94
C GLU A 78 -80.96 34.21 -1.05
N ASN A 79 -81.13 33.50 -2.17
CA ASN A 79 -80.35 32.28 -2.44
C ASN A 79 -78.85 32.57 -2.59
N LEU A 80 -78.47 33.66 -3.27
CA LEU A 80 -77.07 34.06 -3.41
C LEU A 80 -76.46 34.54 -2.09
N GLU A 81 -77.22 35.29 -1.31
CA GLU A 81 -76.85 35.71 0.04
C GLU A 81 -76.60 34.49 0.92
N LYS A 82 -77.48 33.50 0.89
CA LYS A 82 -77.31 32.25 1.64
C LYS A 82 -76.03 31.52 1.22
N VAL A 83 -75.80 31.36 -0.08
CA VAL A 83 -74.58 30.70 -0.58
C VAL A 83 -73.31 31.48 -0.21
N ALA A 84 -73.33 32.81 -0.31
CA ALA A 84 -72.20 33.65 0.09
C ALA A 84 -71.95 33.60 1.61
N THR A 85 -73.01 33.53 2.41
CA THR A 85 -72.93 33.41 3.87
C THR A 85 -72.34 32.06 4.27
N GLU A 86 -72.83 30.97 3.69
CA GLU A 86 -72.28 29.62 3.88
C GLU A 86 -70.79 29.57 3.49
N ALA A 87 -70.42 30.17 2.35
CA ALA A 87 -69.04 30.25 1.91
C ALA A 87 -68.15 31.07 2.86
N SER A 88 -68.68 32.16 3.43
CA SER A 88 -67.97 32.98 4.43
C SER A 88 -67.73 32.24 5.76
N LEU A 89 -68.59 31.27 6.07
CA LEU A 89 -68.44 30.36 7.22
C LEU A 89 -67.53 29.17 6.90
N GLY A 90 -66.89 29.15 5.73
CA GLY A 90 -65.97 28.09 5.30
C GLY A 90 -66.65 26.95 4.53
N ASN A 91 -67.96 26.95 4.36
CA ASN A 91 -68.66 25.92 3.60
C ASN A 91 -68.61 26.23 2.09
N LEU A 92 -67.57 25.75 1.41
CA LEU A 92 -67.33 25.97 -0.02
C LEU A 92 -68.06 24.95 -0.91
N ASP A 93 -68.62 23.89 -0.34
CA ASP A 93 -69.46 22.91 -1.04
C ASP A 93 -70.90 23.41 -1.25
N GLN A 94 -71.02 24.60 -1.83
CA GLN A 94 -72.30 25.21 -2.16
C GLN A 94 -72.58 25.12 -3.65
N GLN A 95 -73.85 24.96 -4.01
CA GLN A 95 -74.30 24.97 -5.40
C GLN A 95 -75.02 26.28 -5.69
N VAL A 96 -74.41 27.12 -6.55
CA VAL A 96 -75.06 28.35 -6.99
C VAL A 96 -76.10 28.00 -8.05
N ILE A 97 -77.37 28.21 -7.71
CA ILE A 97 -78.47 28.04 -8.68
C ILE A 97 -78.38 29.18 -9.69
N ILE A 98 -78.08 28.85 -10.96
CA ILE A 98 -77.98 29.84 -12.03
C ILE A 98 -79.38 30.13 -12.60
N PRO A 99 -79.91 31.35 -12.46
CA PRO A 99 -81.20 31.70 -13.04
C PRO A 99 -81.19 31.61 -14.57
N ARG A 100 -82.32 31.23 -15.17
CA ARG A 100 -82.48 31.19 -16.63
C ARG A 100 -82.56 32.59 -17.26
N SER A 101 -82.74 33.65 -16.47
CA SER A 101 -82.81 35.03 -16.93
C SER A 101 -81.48 35.49 -17.55
N ASP A 102 -81.53 36.35 -18.56
CA ASP A 102 -80.35 37.03 -19.08
C ASP A 102 -80.28 38.45 -18.51
N ASP A 103 -79.84 38.54 -17.25
CA ASP A 103 -79.79 39.77 -16.46
C ASP A 103 -78.58 39.80 -15.48
N GLU A 104 -78.48 40.90 -14.72
CA GLU A 104 -77.44 41.15 -13.73
C GLU A 104 -77.41 40.08 -12.64
N ILE A 105 -78.57 39.52 -12.26
CA ILE A 105 -78.68 38.46 -11.24
C ILE A 105 -78.01 37.17 -11.71
N ARG A 106 -78.21 36.77 -12.98
CA ARG A 106 -77.47 35.65 -13.57
C ARG A 106 -75.97 35.94 -13.62
N SER A 107 -75.57 37.16 -13.99
CA SER A 107 -74.16 37.53 -14.04
C SER A 107 -73.50 37.48 -12.66
N LEU A 108 -74.20 37.91 -11.61
CA LEU A 108 -73.73 37.81 -10.22
C LEU A 108 -73.64 36.34 -9.79
N SER A 109 -74.66 35.53 -10.12
CA SER A 109 -74.65 34.08 -9.83
C SER A 109 -73.44 33.38 -10.46
N LEU A 110 -73.14 33.69 -11.73
CA LEU A 110 -71.95 33.16 -12.41
C LEU A 110 -70.64 33.63 -11.76
N ALA A 111 -70.55 34.89 -11.32
CA ALA A 111 -69.37 35.42 -10.67
C ALA A 111 -69.13 34.77 -9.29
N VAL A 112 -70.19 34.59 -8.49
CA VAL A 112 -70.13 33.89 -7.20
C VAL A 112 -69.76 32.42 -7.40
N ASN A 113 -70.32 31.75 -8.42
CA ASN A 113 -69.94 30.37 -8.74
C ASN A 113 -68.46 30.26 -9.10
N GLY A 114 -67.95 31.13 -9.98
CA GLY A 114 -66.53 31.16 -10.33
C GLY A 114 -65.61 31.45 -9.14
N MET A 115 -66.05 32.31 -8.21
CA MET A 115 -65.33 32.54 -6.95
C MET A 115 -65.27 31.27 -6.09
N LEU A 116 -66.39 30.55 -5.93
CA LEU A 116 -66.42 29.29 -5.18
C LEU A 116 -65.57 28.20 -5.82
N GLU A 117 -65.59 28.07 -7.15
CA GLU A 117 -64.74 27.12 -7.87
C GLU A 117 -63.24 27.43 -7.65
N ASN A 118 -62.85 28.71 -7.72
CA ASN A 118 -61.48 29.13 -7.46
C ASN A 118 -61.07 28.89 -6.00
N LEU A 119 -61.94 29.18 -5.03
CA LEU A 119 -61.68 28.90 -3.61
C LEU A 119 -61.56 27.41 -3.33
N ASN A 120 -62.47 26.58 -3.87
CA ASN A 120 -62.38 25.12 -3.76
C ASN A 120 -61.06 24.60 -4.34
N ARG A 121 -60.67 25.07 -5.54
CA ARG A 121 -59.40 24.69 -6.17
C ARG A 121 -58.20 25.11 -5.34
N MET A 122 -58.23 26.32 -4.77
CA MET A 122 -57.15 26.81 -3.90
C MET A 122 -56.99 25.92 -2.66
N VAL A 123 -58.09 25.60 -1.96
CA VAL A 123 -58.03 24.72 -0.79
C VAL A 123 -57.55 23.32 -1.16
N HIS A 124 -58.01 22.75 -2.28
CA HIS A 124 -57.54 21.45 -2.77
C HIS A 124 -56.05 21.44 -3.14
N ASN A 125 -55.56 22.49 -3.79
CA ASN A 125 -54.14 22.63 -4.10
C ASN A 125 -53.29 22.76 -2.83
N ILE A 126 -53.76 23.52 -1.83
CA ILE A 126 -53.07 23.62 -0.52
C ILE A 126 -53.03 22.26 0.17
N ASP A 127 -54.14 21.51 0.15
CA ASP A 127 -54.21 20.16 0.72
C ASP A 127 -53.21 19.21 0.07
N THR A 128 -53.16 19.21 -1.27
CA THR A 128 -52.20 18.40 -2.03
C THR A 128 -50.75 18.81 -1.75
N HIS A 129 -50.47 20.12 -1.69
CA HIS A 129 -49.14 20.63 -1.37
C HIS A 129 -48.72 20.33 0.08
N PHE A 130 -49.65 20.30 1.02
CA PHE A 130 -49.40 19.87 2.40
C PHE A 130 -48.93 18.42 2.43
N GLU A 131 -49.67 17.49 1.80
CA GLU A 131 -49.30 16.07 1.78
C GLU A 131 -47.90 15.87 1.17
N LYS A 132 -47.60 16.58 0.06
CA LYS A 132 -46.27 16.51 -0.56
C LYS A 132 -45.16 17.11 0.31
N THR A 133 -45.46 18.19 1.02
CA THR A 133 -44.51 18.81 1.97
C THR A 133 -44.21 17.84 3.10
N ASN A 134 -45.24 17.19 3.67
CA ASN A 134 -45.08 16.22 4.74
C ASN A 134 -44.25 14.99 4.33
N GLU A 135 -44.51 14.44 3.13
CA GLU A 135 -43.68 13.38 2.54
C GLU A 135 -42.21 13.80 2.43
N THR A 136 -41.96 15.02 1.94
CA THR A 136 -40.60 15.57 1.76
C THR A 136 -39.90 15.77 3.12
N VAL A 137 -40.62 16.22 4.14
CA VAL A 137 -40.10 16.35 5.52
C VAL A 137 -39.64 15.00 6.06
N VAL A 138 -40.43 13.93 5.87
CA VAL A 138 -40.05 12.58 6.32
C VAL A 138 -38.79 12.10 5.59
N GLN A 139 -38.71 12.32 4.28
CA GLN A 139 -37.51 12.01 3.49
C GLN A 139 -36.29 12.79 3.98
N LEU A 140 -36.45 14.08 4.30
CA LEU A 140 -35.38 14.93 4.81
C LEU A 140 -34.86 14.45 6.18
N LYS A 141 -35.75 14.09 7.12
CA LYS A 141 -35.36 13.53 8.42
C LYS A 141 -34.58 12.23 8.26
N ASN A 142 -35.06 11.32 7.40
CA ASN A 142 -34.35 10.06 7.14
C ASN A 142 -32.97 10.30 6.52
N ALA A 143 -32.87 11.20 5.54
CA ALA A 143 -31.60 11.55 4.91
C ALA A 143 -30.62 12.18 5.91
N SER A 144 -31.10 13.08 6.78
CA SER A 144 -30.30 13.68 7.85
C SER A 144 -29.79 12.63 8.83
N HIS A 145 -30.65 11.71 9.25
CA HIS A 145 -30.29 10.61 10.15
C HIS A 145 -29.21 9.70 9.56
N THR A 146 -29.38 9.26 8.30
CA THR A 146 -28.38 8.46 7.60
C THR A 146 -27.06 9.21 7.42
N ALA A 147 -27.11 10.50 7.09
CA ALA A 147 -25.90 11.32 6.97
C ALA A 147 -25.14 11.46 8.30
N SER A 148 -25.87 11.61 9.42
CA SER A 148 -25.28 11.61 10.76
C SER A 148 -24.62 10.25 11.09
N GLN A 149 -25.28 9.13 10.80
CA GLN A 149 -24.71 7.80 10.97
C GLN A 149 -23.44 7.59 10.14
N HIS A 150 -23.44 8.02 8.89
CA HIS A 150 -22.25 7.96 8.03
C HIS A 150 -21.12 8.83 8.59
N SER A 151 -21.43 10.02 9.11
CA SER A 151 -20.43 10.91 9.72
C SER A 151 -19.75 10.24 10.92
N THR A 152 -20.52 9.56 11.78
CA THR A 152 -19.97 8.76 12.90
C THR A 152 -19.08 7.61 12.41
N ALA A 153 -19.49 6.90 11.35
CA ALA A 153 -18.69 5.82 10.78
C ALA A 153 -17.36 6.32 10.19
N ILE A 154 -17.39 7.46 9.47
CA ILE A 154 -16.17 8.12 8.97
C ILE A 154 -15.29 8.54 10.15
N GLY A 155 -15.89 9.06 11.24
CA GLY A 155 -15.16 9.42 12.45
C GLY A 155 -14.38 8.24 13.04
N GLN A 156 -14.98 7.05 13.07
CA GLN A 156 -14.30 5.84 13.51
C GLN A 156 -13.15 5.46 12.58
N SER A 157 -13.34 5.53 11.25
CA SER A 157 -12.27 5.27 10.30
C SER A 157 -11.11 6.27 10.42
N ILE A 158 -11.40 7.53 10.76
CA ILE A 158 -10.38 8.55 10.99
C ILE A 158 -9.54 8.26 12.24
N VAL A 159 -10.14 7.71 13.30
CA VAL A 159 -9.39 7.23 14.46
C VAL A 159 -8.41 6.11 14.06
N ASP A 160 -8.86 5.17 13.23
CA ASP A 160 -8.00 4.08 12.76
C ASP A 160 -6.85 4.60 11.88
N ILE A 161 -7.12 5.57 11.01
CA ILE A 161 -6.09 6.24 10.18
C ILE A 161 -5.08 7.00 11.06
N SER A 162 -5.56 7.74 12.07
CA SER A 162 -4.69 8.46 13.03
C SER A 162 -3.78 7.49 13.79
N ASN A 163 -4.31 6.37 14.27
CA ASN A 163 -3.50 5.34 14.93
C ASN A 163 -2.47 4.71 13.97
N GLY A 164 -2.83 4.54 12.69
CA GLY A 164 -1.92 4.07 11.65
C GLY A 164 -0.79 5.06 11.36
N ALA A 165 -1.08 6.36 11.36
CA ALA A 165 -0.08 7.42 11.22
C ALA A 165 0.90 7.44 12.41
N GLU A 166 0.38 7.36 13.65
CA GLU A 166 1.20 7.25 14.87
C GLU A 166 2.12 6.04 14.82
N SER A 167 1.57 4.87 14.47
CA SER A 167 2.33 3.62 14.34
C SER A 167 3.43 3.73 13.26
N SER A 168 3.15 4.44 12.17
CA SER A 168 4.13 4.69 11.09
C SER A 168 5.26 5.60 11.57
N SER A 169 4.95 6.61 12.39
CA SER A 169 5.95 7.48 13.03
C SER A 169 6.85 6.69 13.99
N GLU A 170 6.28 5.84 14.84
CA GLU A 170 7.06 4.97 15.74
C GLU A 170 7.95 4.00 14.95
N ALA A 171 7.40 3.33 13.93
CA ALA A 171 8.16 2.42 13.07
C ALA A 171 9.32 3.13 12.34
N THR A 172 9.10 4.39 11.95
CA THR A 172 10.11 5.25 11.34
C THR A 172 11.23 5.59 12.32
N GLN A 173 10.91 5.95 13.57
CA GLN A 173 11.91 6.19 14.62
C GLN A 173 12.75 4.93 14.90
N GLN A 174 12.11 3.77 14.96
CA GLN A 174 12.82 2.49 15.11
C GLN A 174 13.71 2.17 13.90
N THR A 175 13.27 2.51 12.69
CA THR A 175 14.05 2.37 11.47
C THR A 175 15.28 3.27 11.51
N ALA A 176 15.14 4.52 11.93
CA ALA A 176 16.27 5.45 12.10
C ALA A 176 17.33 4.90 13.06
N ALA A 177 16.92 4.37 14.22
CA ALA A 177 17.84 3.74 15.17
C ALA A 177 18.54 2.51 14.58
N SER A 178 17.81 1.70 13.79
CA SER A 178 18.36 0.52 13.11
C SER A 178 19.39 0.91 12.05
N VAL A 179 19.15 2.00 11.34
CA VAL A 179 20.07 2.57 10.34
C VAL A 179 21.35 3.08 10.99
N GLU A 180 21.26 3.77 12.14
CA GLU A 180 22.47 4.19 12.88
C GLU A 180 23.33 3.00 13.28
N LEU A 181 22.70 1.94 13.80
CA LEU A 181 23.39 0.69 14.15
C LEU A 181 24.02 0.01 12.92
N ALA A 182 23.29 -0.06 11.81
CA ALA A 182 23.81 -0.63 10.56
C ALA A 182 25.01 0.17 10.03
N THR A 183 24.98 1.49 10.15
CA THR A 183 26.08 2.39 9.76
C THR A 183 27.32 2.15 10.62
N ASP A 184 27.18 2.06 11.94
CA ASP A 184 28.28 1.76 12.85
C ASP A 184 28.89 0.37 12.56
N LEU A 185 28.04 -0.62 12.32
CA LEU A 185 28.49 -1.98 11.98
C LEU A 185 29.25 -1.99 10.65
N ALA A 186 28.75 -1.31 9.61
CA ALA A 186 29.43 -1.18 8.33
C ALA A 186 30.83 -0.56 8.48
N ARG A 187 30.96 0.51 9.27
CA ARG A 187 32.26 1.13 9.58
C ARG A 187 33.19 0.18 10.33
N LYS A 188 32.68 -0.61 11.27
CA LYS A 188 33.47 -1.64 11.97
C LYS A 188 33.96 -2.72 11.02
N VAL A 189 33.13 -3.17 10.08
CA VAL A 189 33.52 -4.13 9.05
C VAL A 189 34.60 -3.54 8.14
N GLN A 190 34.45 -2.29 7.70
CA GLN A 190 35.47 -1.59 6.91
C GLN A 190 36.82 -1.54 7.62
N GLY A 191 36.85 -1.14 8.89
CA GLY A 191 38.09 -1.11 9.67
C GLY A 191 38.71 -2.51 9.88
N LYS A 192 37.88 -3.56 9.96
CA LYS A 192 38.36 -4.95 10.03
C LYS A 192 38.90 -5.46 8.69
N ALA A 193 38.31 -5.05 7.58
CA ALA A 193 38.80 -5.34 6.25
C ALA A 193 40.17 -4.69 6.01
N GLU A 194 40.34 -3.39 6.34
CA GLU A 194 41.64 -2.70 6.30
C GLU A 194 42.71 -3.43 7.11
N GLN A 195 42.38 -3.77 8.36
CA GLN A 195 43.30 -4.49 9.24
C GLN A 195 43.66 -5.89 8.70
N SER A 196 42.75 -6.52 7.96
CA SER A 196 42.99 -7.84 7.33
C SER A 196 43.85 -7.70 6.08
N THR A 197 43.67 -6.65 5.28
CA THR A 197 44.53 -6.31 4.14
C THR A 197 45.98 -6.12 4.58
N ASP A 198 46.22 -5.39 5.67
CA ASP A 198 47.57 -5.17 6.20
C ASP A 198 48.21 -6.48 6.70
N LYS A 199 47.43 -7.34 7.35
CA LYS A 199 47.90 -8.68 7.75
C LYS A 199 48.25 -9.55 6.54
N SER A 200 47.42 -9.57 5.51
CA SER A 200 47.70 -10.32 4.27
C SER A 200 48.99 -9.83 3.59
N LYS A 201 49.22 -8.50 3.53
CA LYS A 201 50.49 -7.93 3.04
C LYS A 201 51.68 -8.40 3.88
N SER A 202 51.57 -8.33 5.21
CA SER A 202 52.63 -8.78 6.11
C SER A 202 52.94 -10.27 5.97
N MET A 203 51.91 -11.11 5.78
CA MET A 203 52.07 -12.54 5.55
C MET A 203 52.77 -12.81 4.21
N LEU A 204 52.41 -12.10 3.14
CA LEU A 204 53.09 -12.19 1.85
C LEU A 204 54.58 -11.86 1.96
N THR A 205 54.94 -10.77 2.63
CA THR A 205 56.34 -10.41 2.88
C THR A 205 57.08 -11.51 3.66
N THR A 206 56.43 -12.08 4.68
CA THR A 206 57.03 -13.16 5.49
C THR A 206 57.25 -14.43 4.66
N LEU A 207 56.29 -14.80 3.80
CA LEU A 207 56.43 -15.94 2.91
C LEU A 207 57.51 -15.73 1.85
N GLN A 208 57.62 -14.52 1.28
CA GLN A 208 58.69 -14.18 0.32
C GLN A 208 60.07 -14.34 0.96
N GLU A 209 60.23 -13.88 2.20
CA GLU A 209 61.46 -14.05 2.96
C GLU A 209 61.73 -15.53 3.29
N GLY A 210 60.71 -16.29 3.72
CA GLY A 210 60.80 -17.73 3.92
C GLY A 210 61.24 -18.47 2.65
N GLN A 211 60.66 -18.12 1.50
CA GLN A 211 61.02 -18.67 0.19
C GLN A 211 62.48 -18.35 -0.17
N ARG A 212 62.96 -17.16 0.18
CA ARG A 212 64.37 -16.77 -0.04
C ARG A 212 65.31 -17.62 0.81
N VAL A 213 64.99 -17.80 2.10
CA VAL A 213 65.80 -18.62 3.03
C VAL A 213 65.86 -20.08 2.58
N VAL A 214 64.72 -20.68 2.20
CA VAL A 214 64.68 -22.07 1.72
C VAL A 214 65.47 -22.24 0.42
N ARG A 215 65.35 -21.31 -0.54
CA ARG A 215 66.17 -21.33 -1.77
C ARG A 215 67.67 -21.26 -1.49
N GLN A 216 68.08 -20.43 -0.53
CA GLN A 216 69.48 -20.36 -0.10
C GLN A 216 69.95 -21.66 0.54
N LEU A 217 69.10 -22.30 1.35
CA LEU A 217 69.39 -23.61 1.95
C LEU A 217 69.58 -24.69 0.88
N VAL A 218 68.66 -24.81 -0.08
CA VAL A 218 68.75 -25.76 -1.20
C VAL A 218 70.03 -25.54 -2.00
N THR A 219 70.35 -24.28 -2.32
CA THR A 219 71.59 -23.93 -3.03
C THR A 219 72.83 -24.33 -2.24
N GLY A 220 72.82 -24.14 -0.91
CA GLY A 220 73.90 -24.55 -0.01
C GLY A 220 74.10 -26.07 0.02
N ILE A 221 73.01 -26.84 0.08
CA ILE A 221 73.05 -28.31 0.05
C ILE A 221 73.56 -28.82 -1.30
N GLN A 222 73.14 -28.20 -2.40
CA GLN A 222 73.63 -28.54 -3.74
C GLN A 222 75.15 -28.30 -3.86
N LYS A 223 75.62 -27.18 -3.30
CA LYS A 223 77.06 -26.87 -3.26
C LYS A 223 77.83 -27.89 -2.41
N LEU A 224 77.30 -28.26 -1.25
CA LEU A 224 77.88 -29.28 -0.37
C LEU A 224 78.00 -30.64 -1.08
N THR A 225 76.95 -31.04 -1.80
CA THR A 225 76.94 -32.25 -2.63
C THR A 225 78.07 -32.23 -3.67
N ASN A 226 78.26 -31.10 -4.37
CA ASN A 226 79.33 -30.96 -5.36
C ASN A 226 80.73 -31.04 -4.71
N GLU A 227 80.91 -30.44 -3.53
CA GLU A 227 82.17 -30.52 -2.78
C GLU A 227 82.47 -31.95 -2.28
N GLN A 228 81.45 -32.70 -1.87
CA GLN A 228 81.59 -34.13 -1.54
C GLN A 228 81.95 -34.98 -2.77
N GLU A 229 81.36 -34.71 -3.93
CA GLU A 229 81.70 -35.41 -5.18
C GLU A 229 83.16 -35.14 -5.61
N LEU A 230 83.68 -33.95 -5.34
CA LEU A 230 85.12 -33.67 -5.50
C LEU A 230 85.96 -34.45 -4.49
N SER A 231 85.54 -34.50 -3.22
CA SER A 231 86.23 -35.25 -2.17
C SER A 231 86.32 -36.76 -2.50
N LEU A 232 85.29 -37.33 -3.16
CA LEU A 232 85.34 -38.72 -3.64
C LEU A 232 86.48 -38.96 -4.64
N LYS A 233 86.83 -37.97 -5.47
CA LYS A 233 87.96 -38.09 -6.41
C LYS A 233 89.28 -38.12 -5.67
N ASP A 234 89.44 -37.25 -4.66
CA ASP A 234 90.66 -37.21 -3.84
C ASP A 234 90.85 -38.52 -3.04
N VAL A 235 89.75 -39.06 -2.50
CA VAL A 235 89.77 -40.35 -1.80
C VAL A 235 90.04 -41.51 -2.78
N ASP A 236 89.55 -41.46 -4.02
CA ASP A 236 89.90 -42.47 -5.04
C ASP A 236 91.39 -42.42 -5.40
N HIS A 237 91.98 -41.22 -5.50
CA HIS A 237 93.43 -41.08 -5.64
C HIS A 237 94.18 -41.69 -4.45
N LEU A 238 93.70 -41.51 -3.22
CA LEU A 238 94.29 -42.13 -2.04
C LEU A 238 94.20 -43.67 -2.09
N LYS A 239 93.06 -44.22 -2.55
CA LYS A 239 92.86 -45.65 -2.78
C LYS A 239 93.86 -46.21 -3.80
N GLN A 240 94.06 -45.50 -4.91
CA GLN A 240 95.03 -45.88 -5.94
C GLN A 240 96.47 -45.84 -5.41
N ASN A 241 96.83 -44.80 -4.65
CA ASN A 241 98.14 -44.68 -4.03
C ASN A 241 98.39 -45.81 -3.02
N ALA A 242 97.41 -46.14 -2.17
CA ALA A 242 97.53 -47.26 -1.22
C ALA A 242 97.78 -48.60 -1.93
N LYS A 243 97.10 -48.85 -3.06
CA LYS A 243 97.31 -50.04 -3.90
C LYS A 243 98.68 -50.06 -4.58
N GLN A 244 99.18 -48.91 -5.00
CA GLN A 244 100.54 -48.80 -5.53
C GLN A 244 101.58 -49.12 -4.45
N VAL A 245 101.40 -48.60 -3.23
CA VAL A 245 102.28 -48.91 -2.11
C VAL A 245 102.23 -50.39 -1.76
N GLU A 246 101.05 -51.02 -1.74
CA GLU A 246 100.91 -52.47 -1.57
C GLU A 246 101.75 -53.24 -2.59
N THR A 247 101.65 -52.89 -3.87
CA THR A 247 102.41 -53.52 -4.96
C THR A 247 103.93 -53.40 -4.75
N ILE A 248 104.40 -52.22 -4.31
CA ILE A 248 105.81 -51.98 -4.00
C ILE A 248 106.24 -52.84 -2.81
N ILE A 249 105.44 -52.90 -1.76
CA ILE A 249 105.74 -53.65 -0.54
C ILE A 249 105.76 -55.15 -0.79
N THR A 250 104.86 -55.68 -1.62
CA THR A 250 104.90 -57.08 -2.08
C THR A 250 106.21 -57.38 -2.81
N LEU A 251 106.63 -56.53 -3.76
CA LEU A 251 107.91 -56.70 -4.46
C LEU A 251 109.12 -56.65 -3.50
N VAL A 252 109.10 -55.73 -2.52
CA VAL A 252 110.17 -55.66 -1.51
C VAL A 252 110.18 -56.92 -0.64
N GLY A 253 109.01 -57.49 -0.33
CA GLY A 253 108.87 -58.78 0.34
C GLY A 253 109.48 -59.93 -0.45
N GLU A 254 109.18 -60.02 -1.75
CA GLU A 254 109.76 -61.01 -2.66
C GLU A 254 111.28 -60.86 -2.74
N ILE A 255 111.80 -59.63 -2.79
CA ILE A 255 113.25 -59.35 -2.77
C ILE A 255 113.86 -59.78 -1.42
N ALA A 256 113.21 -59.50 -0.30
CA ALA A 256 113.68 -59.91 1.03
C ALA A 256 113.72 -61.44 1.15
N GLU A 257 112.70 -62.15 0.65
CA GLU A 257 112.65 -63.62 0.64
C GLU A 257 113.73 -64.22 -0.29
N GLN A 258 113.91 -63.68 -1.50
CA GLN A 258 115.00 -64.07 -2.39
C GLN A 258 116.37 -63.82 -1.78
N THR A 259 116.55 -62.67 -1.10
CA THR A 259 117.80 -62.32 -0.42
C THR A 259 118.05 -63.27 0.75
N ASN A 260 117.02 -63.66 1.49
CA ASN A 260 117.10 -64.65 2.56
C ASN A 260 117.53 -66.02 2.03
N LEU A 261 116.94 -66.48 0.91
CA LEU A 261 117.32 -67.72 0.24
C LEU A 261 118.74 -67.70 -0.33
N LEU A 262 119.17 -66.58 -0.93
CA LEU A 262 120.53 -66.39 -1.41
C LEU A 262 121.54 -66.38 -0.25
N ALA A 263 121.22 -65.69 0.84
CA ALA A 263 122.03 -65.64 2.05
C ALA A 263 122.12 -67.01 2.72
N LEU A 264 121.03 -67.77 2.76
CA LEU A 264 121.01 -69.16 3.26
C LEU A 264 121.90 -70.07 2.41
N ASN A 265 121.78 -70.01 1.07
CA ASN A 265 122.63 -70.76 0.15
C ASN A 265 124.11 -70.38 0.31
N ALA A 266 124.41 -69.09 0.50
CA ALA A 266 125.76 -68.60 0.75
C ALA A 266 126.31 -69.06 2.11
N SER A 267 125.49 -69.04 3.17
CA SER A 267 125.85 -69.58 4.49
C SER A 267 126.14 -71.09 4.43
N ILE A 268 125.35 -71.85 3.67
CA ILE A 268 125.56 -73.30 3.46
C ILE A 268 126.89 -73.55 2.74
N GLU A 269 127.16 -72.85 1.63
CA GLU A 269 128.38 -73.06 0.85
C GLU A 269 129.64 -72.53 1.59
N ALA A 270 129.51 -71.48 2.40
CA ALA A 270 130.55 -71.00 3.29
C ALA A 270 130.87 -72.00 4.42
N ALA A 271 129.86 -72.68 4.97
CA ALA A 271 130.06 -73.78 5.91
C ALA A 271 130.74 -74.99 5.25
N ARG A 272 130.46 -75.22 3.96
CA ARG A 272 131.05 -76.30 3.14
C ARG A 272 132.54 -76.08 2.82
N ALA A 273 132.98 -74.82 2.72
CA ALA A 273 134.38 -74.43 2.51
C ALA A 273 135.29 -74.52 3.77
N GLY A 274 134.74 -74.93 4.93
CA GLY A 274 135.50 -75.18 6.16
C GLY A 274 136.19 -73.92 6.72
N GLU A 275 137.44 -74.06 7.19
CA GLU A 275 138.20 -72.96 7.84
C GLU A 275 138.39 -71.72 6.92
N HIS A 276 138.42 -71.89 5.60
CA HIS A 276 138.57 -70.79 4.63
C HIS A 276 137.27 -70.00 4.39
N GLY A 277 136.11 -70.53 4.78
CA GLY A 277 134.78 -69.92 4.58
C GLY A 277 134.23 -69.16 5.79
N LYS A 278 134.90 -69.22 6.96
CA LYS A 278 134.40 -68.64 8.23
C LYS A 278 134.02 -67.15 8.15
N GLY A 279 134.82 -66.32 7.48
CA GLY A 279 134.52 -64.90 7.31
C GLY A 279 133.29 -64.63 6.43
N PHE A 280 133.12 -65.44 5.37
CA PHE A 280 131.96 -65.37 4.49
C PHE A 280 130.68 -65.88 5.16
N ALA A 281 130.77 -66.91 6.00
CA ALA A 281 129.62 -67.45 6.76
C ALA A 281 129.03 -66.40 7.72
N VAL A 282 129.87 -65.60 8.38
CA VAL A 282 129.40 -64.52 9.29
C VAL A 282 128.66 -63.43 8.50
N VAL A 283 129.18 -63.04 7.33
CA VAL A 283 128.52 -62.02 6.48
C VAL A 283 127.20 -62.56 5.90
N ALA A 284 127.18 -63.81 5.45
CA ALA A 284 125.96 -64.44 4.93
C ALA A 284 124.87 -64.58 6.01
N GLU A 285 125.24 -64.92 7.26
CA GLU A 285 124.29 -64.97 8.37
C GLU A 285 123.76 -63.57 8.77
N GLU A 286 124.60 -62.53 8.71
CA GLU A 286 124.14 -61.15 8.95
C GLU A 286 123.20 -60.65 7.83
N ILE A 287 123.48 -60.98 6.57
CA ILE A 287 122.57 -60.70 5.44
C ILE A 287 121.25 -61.45 5.61
N ARG A 288 121.29 -62.73 6.03
CA ARG A 288 120.10 -63.55 6.31
C ARG A 288 119.24 -62.89 7.38
N LYS A 289 119.85 -62.43 8.47
CA LYS A 289 119.17 -61.73 9.57
C LYS A 289 118.57 -60.39 9.12
N LEU A 290 119.26 -59.60 8.31
CA LEU A 290 118.74 -58.36 7.72
C LEU A 290 117.57 -58.62 6.75
N ALA A 291 117.63 -59.71 6.00
CA ALA A 291 116.56 -60.14 5.10
C ALA A 291 115.32 -60.59 5.88
N ASP A 292 115.49 -61.39 6.95
CA ASP A 292 114.39 -61.77 7.86
C ASP A 292 113.76 -60.53 8.54
N GLN A 293 114.58 -59.57 9.01
CA GLN A 293 114.08 -58.30 9.55
C GLN A 293 113.33 -57.46 8.51
N SER A 294 113.81 -57.44 7.27
CA SER A 294 113.15 -56.74 6.16
C SER A 294 111.81 -57.39 5.81
N ALA A 295 111.74 -58.72 5.80
CA ALA A 295 110.49 -59.46 5.59
C ALA A 295 109.47 -59.19 6.71
N GLN A 296 109.92 -59.14 7.97
CA GLN A 296 109.05 -58.80 9.09
C GLN A 296 108.55 -57.35 9.03
N ALA A 297 109.40 -56.40 8.63
CA ALA A 297 109.00 -55.01 8.41
C ALA A 297 108.00 -54.86 7.25
N VAL A 298 108.23 -55.58 6.15
CA VAL A 298 107.30 -55.67 5.00
C VAL A 298 105.93 -56.19 5.44
N GLN A 299 105.90 -57.25 6.26
CA GLN A 299 104.64 -57.79 6.79
C GLN A 299 103.86 -56.74 7.61
N GLN A 300 104.54 -56.01 8.50
CA GLN A 300 103.92 -54.94 9.28
C GLN A 300 103.41 -53.79 8.40
N ILE A 301 104.16 -53.39 7.37
CA ILE A 301 103.71 -52.37 6.43
C ILE A 301 102.52 -52.87 5.61
N SER A 302 102.52 -54.13 5.18
CA SER A 302 101.40 -54.73 4.45
C SER A 302 100.11 -54.73 5.29
N GLU A 303 100.20 -55.07 6.57
CA GLU A 303 99.06 -55.00 7.51
C GLU A 303 98.56 -53.56 7.67
N LEU A 304 99.46 -52.59 7.81
CA LEU A 304 99.11 -51.16 7.89
C LEU A 304 98.45 -50.65 6.60
N ILE A 305 98.96 -51.05 5.43
CA ILE A 305 98.37 -50.69 4.13
C ILE A 305 97.00 -51.35 3.95
N GLY A 306 96.82 -52.59 4.40
CA GLY A 306 95.53 -53.25 4.44
C GLY A 306 94.52 -52.48 5.30
N ALA A 307 94.93 -52.01 6.48
CA ALA A 307 94.10 -51.17 7.34
C ALA A 307 93.75 -49.83 6.67
N ILE A 308 94.71 -49.15 6.03
CA ILE A 308 94.48 -47.90 5.30
C ILE A 308 93.48 -48.11 4.15
N GLN A 309 93.62 -49.20 3.37
CA GLN A 309 92.67 -49.51 2.30
C GLN A 309 91.25 -49.77 2.82
N HIS A 310 91.13 -50.43 3.98
CA HIS A 310 89.86 -50.63 4.66
C HIS A 310 89.23 -49.30 5.09
N ASP A 311 90.00 -48.44 5.78
CA ASP A 311 89.55 -47.13 6.25
C ASP A 311 89.13 -46.23 5.07
N VAL A 312 89.89 -46.22 3.98
CA VAL A 312 89.55 -45.50 2.74
C VAL A 312 88.22 -45.99 2.16
N THR A 313 87.99 -47.30 2.14
CA THR A 313 86.73 -47.88 1.65
C THR A 313 85.55 -47.43 2.51
N GLN A 314 85.69 -47.46 3.84
CA GLN A 314 84.66 -46.96 4.76
C GLN A 314 84.38 -45.46 4.57
N VAL A 315 85.42 -44.65 4.32
CA VAL A 315 85.26 -43.22 4.03
C VAL A 315 84.49 -42.99 2.72
N VAL A 316 84.78 -43.76 1.67
CA VAL A 316 84.03 -43.68 0.39
C VAL A 316 82.56 -44.02 0.58
N GLU A 317 82.25 -45.06 1.35
CA GLU A 317 80.87 -45.47 1.64
C GLU A 317 80.11 -44.35 2.36
N LYS A 318 80.67 -43.81 3.44
CA LYS A 318 80.07 -42.68 4.19
C LYS A 318 79.89 -41.42 3.35
N ILE A 319 80.84 -41.10 2.48
CA ILE A 319 80.71 -39.93 1.59
C ILE A 319 79.57 -40.15 0.59
N ASN A 320 79.44 -41.34 0.02
CA ASN A 320 78.32 -41.66 -0.88
C ASN A 320 76.97 -41.59 -0.17
N GLU A 321 76.86 -42.12 1.06
CA GLU A 321 75.65 -41.98 1.89
C GLU A 321 75.31 -40.51 2.11
N ASN A 322 76.29 -39.68 2.51
CA ASN A 322 76.08 -38.24 2.71
C ASN A 322 75.62 -37.52 1.44
N VAL A 323 76.16 -37.88 0.27
CA VAL A 323 75.72 -37.34 -1.03
C VAL A 323 74.26 -37.70 -1.31
N GLN A 324 73.84 -38.93 -1.02
CA GLN A 324 72.44 -39.34 -1.20
C GLN A 324 71.52 -38.60 -0.23
N TYR A 325 71.90 -38.49 1.04
CA TYR A 325 71.14 -37.72 2.04
C TYR A 325 71.00 -36.24 1.64
N ALA A 326 72.08 -35.61 1.19
CA ALA A 326 72.05 -34.22 0.73
C ALA A 326 71.14 -34.03 -0.50
N LYS A 327 71.15 -34.97 -1.45
CA LYS A 327 70.25 -34.93 -2.62
C LYS A 327 68.78 -35.03 -2.22
N GLU A 328 68.44 -35.90 -1.27
CA GLU A 328 67.05 -36.03 -0.80
C GLU A 328 66.62 -34.77 -0.01
N GLU A 329 67.49 -34.20 0.83
CA GLU A 329 67.21 -32.93 1.54
C GLU A 329 67.02 -31.75 0.58
N ALA A 330 67.83 -31.66 -0.48
CA ALA A 330 67.65 -30.63 -1.52
C ALA A 330 66.27 -30.73 -2.18
N LYS A 331 65.86 -31.95 -2.55
CA LYS A 331 64.53 -32.24 -3.13
C LYS A 331 63.40 -31.91 -2.15
N GLN A 332 63.57 -32.23 -0.87
CA GLN A 332 62.60 -31.87 0.16
C GLN A 332 62.48 -30.35 0.31
N GLY A 333 63.60 -29.62 0.27
CA GLY A 333 63.62 -28.16 0.27
C GLY A 333 62.92 -27.54 -0.95
N GLU A 334 63.08 -28.11 -2.16
CA GLU A 334 62.30 -27.71 -3.33
C GLU A 334 60.79 -27.93 -3.12
N GLY A 335 60.41 -29.05 -2.52
CA GLY A 335 59.03 -29.34 -2.13
C GLY A 335 58.47 -28.29 -1.17
N THR A 336 59.22 -27.92 -0.13
CA THR A 336 58.85 -26.83 0.79
C THR A 336 58.69 -25.50 0.06
N ASN A 337 59.58 -25.20 -0.89
CA ASN A 337 59.54 -23.96 -1.67
C ASN A 337 58.25 -23.85 -2.51
N ARG A 338 57.79 -24.97 -3.08
CA ARG A 338 56.53 -25.06 -3.83
C ARG A 338 55.31 -24.85 -2.92
N THR A 339 55.32 -25.41 -1.71
CA THR A 339 54.25 -25.19 -0.72
C THR A 339 54.17 -23.71 -0.31
N ILE A 340 55.32 -23.05 -0.08
CA ILE A 340 55.36 -21.62 0.25
C ILE A 340 54.76 -20.77 -0.90
N GLU A 341 55.04 -21.12 -2.15
CA GLU A 341 54.46 -20.45 -3.32
C GLU A 341 52.93 -20.60 -3.38
N GLN A 342 52.41 -21.81 -3.15
CA GLN A 342 50.96 -22.05 -3.05
C GLN A 342 50.30 -21.27 -1.90
N MET A 343 50.97 -21.16 -0.74
CA MET A 343 50.48 -20.36 0.38
C MET A 343 50.46 -18.87 0.02
N ALA A 344 51.46 -18.38 -0.73
CA ALA A 344 51.50 -16.99 -1.17
C ALA A 344 50.35 -16.67 -2.13
N ASP A 345 50.05 -17.56 -3.07
CA ASP A 345 48.90 -17.40 -3.97
C ASP A 345 47.57 -17.43 -3.20
N SER A 346 47.42 -18.35 -2.25
CA SER A 346 46.22 -18.41 -1.39
C SER A 346 46.01 -17.11 -0.60
N ILE A 347 47.08 -16.44 -0.15
CA ILE A 347 46.96 -15.16 0.56
C ILE A 347 46.64 -14.01 -0.40
N LYS A 348 47.09 -14.06 -1.65
CA LYS A 348 46.66 -13.07 -2.66
C LYS A 348 45.16 -13.19 -2.91
N ASP A 349 44.64 -14.42 -3.00
CA ASP A 349 43.21 -14.64 -3.15
C ASP A 349 42.44 -14.07 -1.95
N VAL A 350 42.90 -14.33 -0.72
CA VAL A 350 42.33 -13.70 0.50
C VAL A 350 42.37 -12.18 0.43
N ALA A 351 43.46 -11.57 -0.07
CA ALA A 351 43.53 -10.12 -0.23
C ALA A 351 42.50 -9.58 -1.24
N ASN A 352 42.27 -10.31 -2.33
CA ASN A 352 41.24 -9.95 -3.32
C ASN A 352 39.82 -10.06 -2.74
N GLU A 353 39.54 -11.10 -1.96
CA GLU A 353 38.26 -11.25 -1.24
C GLU A 353 38.01 -10.09 -0.27
N ILE A 354 39.05 -9.62 0.43
CA ILE A 354 38.94 -8.46 1.32
C ILE A 354 38.63 -7.17 0.54
N GLU A 355 39.19 -6.99 -0.67
CA GLU A 355 38.84 -5.87 -1.55
C GLU A 355 37.37 -5.92 -1.99
N MET A 356 36.84 -7.11 -2.28
CA MET A 356 35.41 -7.27 -2.57
C MET A 356 34.55 -6.93 -1.35
N ILE A 357 34.99 -7.28 -0.13
CA ILE A 357 34.31 -6.85 1.10
C ILE A 357 34.27 -5.32 1.20
N HIS A 358 35.34 -4.61 0.84
CA HIS A 358 35.34 -3.14 0.82
C HIS A 358 34.26 -2.58 -0.12
N GLN A 359 34.16 -3.11 -1.34
CA GLN A 359 33.15 -2.71 -2.32
C GLN A 359 31.73 -2.97 -1.82
N LEU A 360 31.49 -4.13 -1.22
CA LEU A 360 30.18 -4.49 -0.66
C LEU A 360 29.79 -3.58 0.50
N VAL A 361 30.74 -3.20 1.36
CA VAL A 361 30.49 -2.26 2.46
C VAL A 361 30.16 -0.86 1.94
N ASP A 362 30.86 -0.39 0.91
CA ASP A 362 30.57 0.91 0.29
C ASP A 362 29.17 0.94 -0.35
N GLN A 363 28.80 -0.13 -1.06
CA GLN A 363 27.44 -0.28 -1.60
C GLN A 363 26.39 -0.35 -0.48
N GLN A 364 26.67 -1.07 0.60
CA GLN A 364 25.78 -1.14 1.77
C GLN A 364 25.55 0.23 2.40
N LEU A 365 26.59 1.07 2.49
CA LEU A 365 26.48 2.43 3.02
C LEU A 365 25.60 3.33 2.15
N HIS A 366 25.68 3.19 0.81
CA HIS A 366 24.77 3.90 -0.10
C HIS A 366 23.31 3.45 0.11
N SER A 367 23.05 2.14 0.18
CA SER A 367 21.69 1.64 0.44
C SER A 367 21.14 2.08 1.81
N ILE A 368 22.01 2.22 2.81
CA ILE A 368 21.64 2.78 4.10
C ILE A 368 21.21 4.25 3.95
N GLN A 369 21.94 5.07 3.17
CA GLN A 369 21.57 6.46 2.92
C GLN A 369 20.21 6.58 2.20
N ASP A 370 19.95 5.75 1.21
CA ASP A 370 18.65 5.70 0.52
C ASP A 370 17.52 5.35 1.51
N THR A 371 17.78 4.41 2.42
CA THR A 371 16.83 4.02 3.48
C THR A 371 16.55 5.19 4.43
N VAL A 372 17.56 5.99 4.79
CA VAL A 372 17.35 7.21 5.60
C VAL A 372 16.39 8.16 4.90
N GLN A 373 16.64 8.45 3.62
CA GLN A 373 15.82 9.37 2.85
C GLN A 373 14.37 8.88 2.77
N GLN A 374 14.16 7.62 2.41
CA GLN A 374 12.83 7.02 2.34
C GLN A 374 12.12 7.04 3.69
N SER A 375 12.85 6.78 4.77
CA SER A 375 12.29 6.84 6.13
C SER A 375 11.87 8.26 6.50
N GLN A 376 12.63 9.29 6.10
CA GLN A 376 12.24 10.69 6.32
C GLN A 376 10.98 11.07 5.52
N GLU A 377 10.85 10.58 4.29
CA GLU A 377 9.64 10.77 3.48
C GLU A 377 8.41 10.14 4.15
N VAL A 378 8.55 8.91 4.69
CA VAL A 378 7.46 8.25 5.43
C VAL A 378 7.10 9.01 6.71
N ALA A 379 8.07 9.54 7.46
CA ALA A 379 7.80 10.38 8.62
C ALA A 379 6.97 11.62 8.25
N ALA A 380 7.36 12.32 7.18
CA ALA A 380 6.65 13.50 6.72
C ALA A 380 5.21 13.18 6.29
N ILE A 381 5.01 12.06 5.58
CA ILE A 381 3.67 11.59 5.20
C ILE A 381 2.84 11.23 6.43
N ALA A 382 3.43 10.61 7.45
CA ALA A 382 2.74 10.28 8.69
C ALA A 382 2.30 11.55 9.45
N GLU A 383 3.16 12.56 9.53
CA GLU A 383 2.81 13.87 10.12
C GLU A 383 1.70 14.57 9.34
N GLU A 384 1.79 14.63 8.01
CA GLU A 384 0.74 15.21 7.16
C GLU A 384 -0.59 14.46 7.28
N THR A 385 -0.53 13.12 7.36
CA THR A 385 -1.72 12.29 7.56
C THR A 385 -2.35 12.57 8.91
N SER A 386 -1.55 12.69 9.97
CA SER A 386 -2.05 13.03 11.31
C SER A 386 -2.73 14.40 11.32
N ALA A 387 -2.11 15.44 10.74
CA ALA A 387 -2.73 16.76 10.60
C ALA A 387 -4.03 16.70 9.77
N GLY A 388 -4.02 15.98 8.65
CA GLY A 388 -5.22 15.78 7.82
C GLY A 388 -6.34 15.05 8.57
N THR A 389 -6.03 14.10 9.44
CA THR A 389 -7.04 13.43 10.27
C THR A 389 -7.69 14.37 11.28
N GLU A 390 -6.94 15.33 11.84
CA GLU A 390 -7.51 16.35 12.73
C GLU A 390 -8.48 17.27 11.98
N GLU A 391 -8.12 17.72 10.78
CA GLU A 391 -8.97 18.56 9.94
C GLU A 391 -10.26 17.83 9.54
N VAL A 392 -10.16 16.57 9.11
CA VAL A 392 -11.33 15.77 8.75
C VAL A 392 -12.21 15.51 9.98
N ASN A 393 -11.61 15.24 11.15
CA ASN A 393 -12.37 15.06 12.38
C ASN A 393 -13.15 16.33 12.75
N ALA A 394 -12.55 17.52 12.60
CA ALA A 394 -13.24 18.79 12.81
C ALA A 394 -14.43 18.96 11.83
N ALA A 395 -14.24 18.64 10.55
CA ALA A 395 -15.29 18.70 9.54
C ALA A 395 -16.45 17.73 9.84
N ILE A 396 -16.15 16.54 10.38
CA ILE A 396 -17.16 15.55 10.81
C ILE A 396 -18.00 16.10 11.97
N GLN A 397 -17.38 16.75 12.96
CA GLN A 397 -18.11 17.36 14.07
C GLN A 397 -19.05 18.47 13.56
N GLU A 398 -18.59 19.31 12.65
CA GLU A 398 -19.43 20.34 12.02
C GLU A 398 -20.58 19.73 11.20
N GLN A 399 -20.32 18.63 10.49
CA GLN A 399 -21.33 17.92 9.72
C GLN A 399 -22.42 17.32 10.62
N VAL A 400 -22.06 16.74 11.78
CA VAL A 400 -23.03 16.22 12.76
C VAL A 400 -23.92 17.36 13.28
N ILE A 401 -23.33 18.50 13.67
CA ILE A 401 -24.08 19.68 14.12
C ILE A 401 -25.02 20.18 13.01
N THR A 402 -24.56 20.19 11.76
CA THR A 402 -25.38 20.60 10.62
C THR A 402 -26.56 19.66 10.41
N MET A 403 -26.38 18.34 10.57
CA MET A 403 -27.48 17.37 10.46
C MET A 403 -28.50 17.52 11.59
N GLU A 404 -28.07 17.83 12.81
CA GLU A 404 -28.98 18.16 13.92
C GLU A 404 -29.82 19.42 13.60
N GLN A 405 -29.21 20.44 13.00
CA GLN A 405 -29.93 21.64 12.55
C GLN A 405 -30.94 21.34 11.44
N VAL A 406 -30.59 20.47 10.48
CA VAL A 406 -31.50 20.03 9.41
C VAL A 406 -32.69 19.27 9.98
N ASP A 407 -32.48 18.40 10.97
CA ASP A 407 -33.56 17.67 11.65
C ASP A 407 -34.51 18.63 12.39
N GLN A 408 -33.96 19.62 13.09
CA GLN A 408 -34.74 20.67 13.75
C GLN A 408 -35.57 21.49 12.74
N LEU A 409 -34.98 21.91 11.62
CA LEU A 409 -35.69 22.63 10.56
C LEU A 409 -36.79 21.77 9.92
N ALA A 410 -36.54 20.47 9.75
CA ALA A 410 -37.55 19.53 9.26
C ALA A 410 -38.74 19.43 10.25
N HIS A 411 -38.47 19.44 11.56
CA HIS A 411 -39.51 19.47 12.58
C HIS A 411 -40.32 20.76 12.57
N GLU A 412 -39.67 21.93 12.42
CA GLU A 412 -40.37 23.21 12.27
C GLU A 412 -41.24 23.25 11.01
N MET A 413 -40.74 22.70 9.90
CA MET A 413 -41.50 22.61 8.64
C MET A 413 -42.71 21.68 8.77
N GLU A 414 -42.58 20.57 9.49
CA GLU A 414 -43.70 19.68 9.86
C GLU A 414 -44.77 20.44 10.65
N GLN A 415 -44.35 21.22 11.65
CA GLN A 415 -45.26 22.00 12.48
C GLN A 415 -45.98 23.09 11.65
N HIS A 416 -45.26 23.79 10.77
CA HIS A 416 -45.86 24.77 9.86
C HIS A 416 -46.86 24.14 8.89
N ALA A 417 -46.52 22.99 8.32
CA ALA A 417 -47.41 22.23 7.47
C ALA A 417 -48.69 21.84 8.25
N ASN A 418 -48.55 21.30 9.46
CA ASN A 418 -49.68 20.89 10.30
C ASN A 418 -50.59 22.07 10.70
N ASN A 419 -49.99 23.23 11.00
CA ASN A 419 -50.75 24.46 11.25
C ASN A 419 -51.55 24.90 10.00
N LEU A 420 -50.94 24.82 8.82
CA LEU A 420 -51.63 25.11 7.55
C LEU A 420 -52.77 24.11 7.30
N LYS A 421 -52.56 22.81 7.55
CA LYS A 421 -53.59 21.76 7.46
C LYS A 421 -54.78 22.08 8.38
N SER A 422 -54.51 22.48 9.62
CA SER A 422 -55.54 22.89 10.57
C SER A 422 -56.34 24.11 10.06
N GLN A 423 -55.65 25.11 9.50
CA GLN A 423 -56.30 26.29 8.92
C GLN A 423 -57.14 25.96 7.67
N ILE A 424 -56.73 24.99 6.84
CA ILE A 424 -57.56 24.61 5.68
C ILE A 424 -58.73 23.70 6.05
N ASN A 425 -58.63 22.92 7.13
CA ASN A 425 -59.70 22.05 7.60
C ASN A 425 -60.95 22.82 8.08
N GLN A 426 -60.84 24.12 8.33
CA GLN A 426 -62.02 24.96 8.60
C GLN A 426 -62.89 25.16 7.34
N PHE A 427 -62.34 24.89 6.14
CA PHE A 427 -63.09 24.96 4.89
C PHE A 427 -63.63 23.58 4.51
N LYS A 428 -64.96 23.50 4.34
CA LYS A 428 -65.62 22.31 3.80
C LYS A 428 -65.65 22.40 2.28
N VAL A 429 -64.78 21.63 1.64
CA VAL A 429 -64.59 21.59 0.19
C VAL A 429 -65.43 20.46 -0.40
N ARG A 430 -65.92 20.63 -1.63
CA ARG A 430 -66.53 19.54 -2.38
C ARG A 430 -65.47 18.47 -2.64
N LYS A 431 -65.69 17.23 -2.17
CA LYS A 431 -64.87 16.09 -2.61
C LYS A 431 -65.01 16.00 -4.13
N HIS A 432 -63.99 16.38 -4.88
CA HIS A 432 -63.86 15.91 -6.24
C HIS A 432 -63.60 14.41 -6.11
N GLU A 433 -64.56 13.58 -6.51
CA GLU A 433 -64.24 12.25 -7.01
C GLU A 433 -63.40 12.46 -8.26
N VAL A 434 -62.09 12.63 -8.05
CA VAL A 434 -61.13 12.33 -9.09
C VAL A 434 -61.24 10.82 -9.26
N GLU A 435 -61.84 10.38 -10.37
CA GLU A 435 -61.58 9.04 -10.89
C GLU A 435 -60.06 8.88 -10.93
N SER A 436 -59.54 8.12 -9.96
CA SER A 436 -58.14 7.77 -9.88
C SER A 436 -57.82 6.85 -11.04
N ASN A 437 -57.60 7.41 -12.23
CA ASN A 437 -56.68 6.82 -13.20
C ASN A 437 -55.26 7.08 -12.73
N VAL A 438 -54.94 6.55 -11.54
CA VAL A 438 -53.57 6.30 -11.13
C VAL A 438 -53.42 4.81 -11.34
N GLU A 439 -52.86 4.42 -12.50
CA GLU A 439 -52.23 3.10 -12.60
C GLU A 439 -51.28 2.97 -11.41
N PRO A 440 -51.26 1.84 -10.70
CA PRO A 440 -50.28 1.60 -9.66
C PRO A 440 -48.90 1.78 -10.31
N PHE A 441 -48.13 2.75 -9.83
CA PHE A 441 -46.73 2.85 -10.17
C PHE A 441 -46.07 1.56 -9.68
N GLU A 442 -45.61 0.74 -10.62
CA GLU A 442 -44.98 -0.56 -10.40
C GLU A 442 -43.88 -0.44 -9.33
N ALA A 443 -44.18 -0.93 -8.13
CA ALA A 443 -43.18 -1.20 -7.09
C ALA A 443 -42.26 -2.40 -7.44
N GLU A 444 -42.38 -2.96 -8.65
CA GLU A 444 -41.72 -4.19 -9.07
C GLU A 444 -40.33 -3.95 -9.73
N LYS A 445 -39.84 -2.70 -9.77
CA LYS A 445 -38.50 -2.41 -10.30
C LYS A 445 -37.42 -2.18 -9.24
N GLU A 446 -37.74 -1.87 -7.99
CA GLU A 446 -36.70 -1.70 -6.94
C GLU A 446 -36.13 -3.02 -6.43
N GLU A 447 -36.92 -4.10 -6.33
CA GLU A 447 -36.40 -5.44 -5.98
C GLU A 447 -35.42 -5.97 -7.05
N SER A 448 -35.64 -5.66 -8.33
CA SER A 448 -34.76 -6.07 -9.43
C SER A 448 -33.38 -5.40 -9.42
N TYR A 449 -33.27 -4.19 -8.87
CA TYR A 449 -31.99 -3.49 -8.73
C TYR A 449 -31.25 -3.88 -7.45
N LEU A 450 -31.96 -4.17 -6.36
CA LEU A 450 -31.37 -4.67 -5.11
C LEU A 450 -30.86 -6.11 -5.25
N GLU A 451 -31.60 -7.03 -5.87
CA GLU A 451 -31.16 -8.41 -6.15
C GLU A 451 -29.95 -8.47 -7.09
N LYS A 452 -29.86 -7.58 -8.09
CA LYS A 452 -28.68 -7.50 -8.97
C LYS A 452 -27.45 -6.95 -8.26
N SER A 453 -27.61 -6.07 -7.27
CA SER A 453 -26.48 -5.55 -6.49
C SER A 453 -25.93 -6.59 -5.50
N GLU A 454 -26.80 -7.34 -4.81
CA GLU A 454 -26.39 -8.41 -3.89
C GLU A 454 -25.76 -9.62 -4.63
N SER A 455 -26.28 -9.96 -5.80
CA SER A 455 -25.71 -10.97 -6.71
C SER A 455 -24.30 -10.59 -7.20
N THR A 456 -24.04 -9.31 -7.41
CA THR A 456 -22.73 -8.83 -7.90
C THR A 456 -21.70 -8.75 -6.76
N LEU A 457 -22.12 -8.40 -5.54
CA LEU A 457 -21.28 -8.40 -4.34
C LEU A 457 -20.88 -9.81 -3.89
N THR A 458 -21.79 -10.79 -3.96
CA THR A 458 -21.49 -12.19 -3.62
C THR A 458 -20.58 -12.88 -4.64
N LYS A 459 -20.68 -12.50 -5.93
CA LYS A 459 -19.82 -13.04 -6.99
C LYS A 459 -18.38 -12.52 -6.95
N ASN A 460 -18.17 -11.29 -6.47
CA ASN A 460 -16.83 -10.74 -6.25
C ASN A 460 -16.21 -11.27 -4.95
N ARG A 461 -16.99 -11.47 -3.88
CA ARG A 461 -16.48 -12.07 -2.63
C ARG A 461 -16.01 -13.52 -2.79
N ASN A 462 -16.59 -14.28 -3.72
CA ASN A 462 -16.13 -15.64 -4.04
C ASN A 462 -14.95 -15.68 -5.03
N LYS A 463 -14.56 -14.55 -5.63
CA LYS A 463 -13.38 -14.45 -6.51
C LYS A 463 -12.10 -14.04 -5.78
N GLU A 464 -12.20 -13.53 -4.56
CA GLU A 464 -11.06 -13.17 -3.71
C GLU A 464 -10.68 -14.29 -2.72
N VAL A 465 -11.43 -15.41 -2.68
CA VAL A 465 -11.21 -16.56 -1.79
C VAL A 465 -10.80 -17.83 -2.57
N SER A 466 -10.40 -17.70 -3.83
CA SER A 466 -9.68 -18.71 -4.63
C SER A 466 -8.49 -18.04 -5.29
#